data_AF-A0A6G2VHZ1-F1
#
_entry.id   AF-A0A6G2VHZ1-F1
#
_cell.length_a   1.000
_cell.length_b   1.000
_cell.length_c   1.000
_cell.angle_alpha   90.00
_cell.angle_beta   90.00
_cell.angle_gamma   90.00
#
_symmetry.space_group_name_H-M   'P 1'
#
loop_
_entity.id
_entity.type
_entity.pdbx_description
1 polymer ?
#
loop_
_entity_poly.entity_id
_entity_poly.type
_entity_poly.pdbx_seq_one_letter_code
_entity_poly.pdbx_strand_id
1 'polypeptide(L)'
;MWLGILFVTTVALHHMPAEFEEHFLRHRSTNIHELSRSPVRVLVASAMWIENGNWLPYAFLYTVFHAPAERWLGTARWLAVCALAHVLASLISEAMLLAAIRKGVAPQEAVYTMDIGVSYALAGVIAVLGYRIAAPWRYAYLVAVAAVFALPLAAAPSFTDFGHFLAVLLGLACYPLVRGRGKAWDPKETLAALRG
;
A
#
# COMPACT_ATOMS: atom_id res chain seq x y z
N MET A 1 8.80 3.65 -15.03
CA MET A 1 7.33 3.46 -15.06
C MET A 1 6.64 4.29 -13.99
N TRP A 2 7.04 4.22 -12.72
CA TRP A 2 6.36 4.92 -11.64
C TRP A 2 6.32 6.46 -11.75
N LEU A 3 7.43 7.12 -12.16
CA LEU A 3 7.42 8.56 -12.46
C LEU A 3 6.44 8.94 -13.59
N GLY A 4 6.20 8.02 -14.53
CA GLY A 4 5.22 8.20 -15.60
C GLY A 4 3.78 8.02 -15.10
N ILE A 5 3.54 7.07 -14.20
CA ILE A 5 2.23 6.90 -13.53
C ILE A 5 1.93 8.14 -12.68
N LEU A 6 2.88 8.60 -11.87
CA LEU A 6 2.77 9.85 -11.12
C LEU A 6 2.51 11.04 -12.04
N PHE A 7 3.28 11.19 -13.12
CA PHE A 7 3.12 12.30 -14.04
C PHE A 7 1.71 12.32 -14.67
N VAL A 8 1.23 11.17 -15.14
CA VAL A 8 -0.10 11.04 -15.74
C VAL A 8 -1.20 11.31 -14.70
N THR A 9 -1.08 10.80 -13.48
CA THR A 9 -2.08 11.03 -12.43
C THR A 9 -2.05 12.48 -11.92
N THR A 10 -0.88 13.10 -11.80
CA THR A 10 -0.72 14.52 -11.43
C THR A 10 -1.28 15.47 -12.50
N VAL A 11 -1.02 15.21 -13.79
CA VAL A 11 -1.58 16.04 -14.89
C VAL A 11 -3.10 15.90 -14.97
N ALA A 12 -3.64 14.68 -14.77
CA ALA A 12 -5.08 14.45 -14.78
C ALA A 12 -5.79 15.13 -13.58
N LEU A 13 -5.18 15.10 -12.38
CA LEU A 13 -5.69 15.76 -11.17
C LEU A 13 -5.68 17.29 -11.29
N HIS A 14 -4.63 17.86 -11.87
CA HIS A 14 -4.51 19.33 -12.01
C HIS A 14 -5.54 19.92 -13.00
N HIS A 15 -6.27 19.09 -13.75
CA HIS A 15 -7.32 19.52 -14.68
C HIS A 15 -8.75 19.26 -14.16
N MET A 16 -8.93 18.80 -12.91
CA MET A 16 -10.26 18.58 -12.33
C MET A 16 -10.58 19.58 -11.21
N PRO A 17 -11.78 20.20 -11.20
CA PRO A 17 -12.21 21.09 -10.13
C PRO A 17 -12.53 20.33 -8.82
N ALA A 18 -12.17 20.92 -7.68
CA ALA A 18 -12.15 20.29 -6.34
C ALA A 18 -13.52 19.71 -5.88
N GLU A 19 -14.63 20.30 -6.31
CA GLU A 19 -15.99 19.81 -5.98
C GLU A 19 -16.36 18.51 -6.71
N PHE A 20 -15.68 18.20 -7.81
CA PHE A 20 -15.84 16.94 -8.55
C PHE A 20 -14.99 15.82 -7.94
N GLU A 21 -13.91 16.14 -7.23
CA GLU A 21 -12.95 15.19 -6.68
C GLU A 21 -13.58 14.31 -5.58
N GLU A 22 -14.35 14.89 -4.66
CA GLU A 22 -15.00 14.15 -3.57
C GLU A 22 -16.10 13.20 -4.10
N HIS A 23 -16.87 13.64 -5.11
CA HIS A 23 -17.91 12.84 -5.73
C HIS A 23 -17.33 11.75 -6.67
N PHE A 24 -16.19 12.03 -7.30
CA PHE A 24 -15.47 11.12 -8.19
C PHE A 24 -14.67 10.05 -7.43
N LEU A 25 -14.07 10.41 -6.29
CA LEU A 25 -13.39 9.48 -5.38
C LEU A 25 -14.38 8.53 -4.69
N ARG A 26 -15.57 9.00 -4.31
CA ARG A 26 -16.65 8.12 -3.79
C ARG A 26 -17.06 7.01 -4.75
N HIS A 27 -17.10 7.29 -6.06
CA HIS A 27 -17.44 6.30 -7.10
C HIS A 27 -16.26 5.40 -7.51
N ARG A 28 -15.07 5.62 -6.95
CA ARG A 28 -13.84 4.85 -7.26
C ARG A 28 -13.17 4.25 -6.04
N SER A 29 -13.73 4.45 -4.85
CA SER A 29 -13.23 3.81 -3.64
C SER A 29 -13.54 2.32 -3.68
N THR A 30 -12.66 1.54 -3.05
CA THR A 30 -12.77 0.07 -2.94
C THR A 30 -13.86 -0.36 -1.96
N ASN A 31 -14.89 0.48 -1.75
CA ASN A 31 -15.99 0.22 -0.82
C ASN A 31 -16.88 -0.92 -1.32
N ILE A 32 -17.55 -1.59 -0.37
CA ILE A 32 -18.47 -2.71 -0.63
C ILE A 32 -19.47 -2.40 -1.77
N HIS A 33 -20.02 -1.18 -1.84
CA HIS A 33 -21.00 -0.80 -2.87
C HIS A 33 -20.41 -0.90 -4.29
N GLU A 34 -19.24 -0.33 -4.52
CA GLU A 34 -18.56 -0.34 -5.82
C GLU A 34 -17.91 -1.70 -6.13
N LEU A 35 -17.38 -2.38 -5.10
CA LEU A 35 -16.79 -3.73 -5.25
C LEU A 35 -17.82 -4.76 -5.70
N SER A 36 -19.07 -4.63 -5.22
CA SER A 36 -20.18 -5.51 -5.61
C SER A 36 -20.68 -5.27 -7.04
N ARG A 37 -20.42 -4.08 -7.60
CA ARG A 37 -20.86 -3.70 -8.97
C ARG A 37 -19.80 -3.93 -10.03
N SER A 38 -18.53 -3.61 -9.75
CA SER A 38 -17.47 -3.61 -10.76
C SER A 38 -16.08 -3.84 -10.13
N PRO A 39 -15.83 -5.01 -9.52
CA PRO A 39 -14.68 -5.26 -8.64
C PRO A 39 -13.32 -5.01 -9.31
N VAL A 40 -13.13 -5.49 -10.54
CA VAL A 40 -11.85 -5.33 -11.26
C VAL A 40 -11.57 -3.85 -11.59
N ARG A 41 -12.59 -3.11 -12.03
CA ARG A 41 -12.45 -1.69 -12.40
C ARG A 41 -12.10 -0.84 -11.19
N VAL A 42 -12.74 -1.12 -10.05
CA VAL A 42 -12.62 -0.34 -8.82
C VAL A 42 -11.26 -0.58 -8.16
N LEU A 43 -10.77 -1.81 -8.13
CA LEU A 43 -9.42 -2.13 -7.65
C LEU A 43 -8.33 -1.44 -8.51
N VAL A 44 -8.48 -1.47 -9.83
CA VAL A 44 -7.52 -0.79 -10.72
C VAL A 44 -7.62 0.74 -10.58
N ALA A 45 -8.84 1.27 -10.46
CA ALA A 45 -9.05 2.72 -10.35
C ALA A 45 -8.59 3.28 -9.01
N SER A 46 -8.81 2.56 -7.90
CA SER A 46 -8.38 2.99 -6.57
C SER A 46 -6.86 2.97 -6.47
N ALA A 47 -6.18 1.97 -7.04
CA ALA A 47 -4.72 1.90 -7.11
C ALA A 47 -4.05 3.05 -7.90
N MET A 48 -4.82 3.84 -8.66
CA MET A 48 -4.32 4.91 -9.52
C MET A 48 -4.58 6.32 -8.96
N TRP A 49 -5.33 6.47 -7.85
CA TRP A 49 -5.69 7.78 -7.30
C TRP A 49 -5.18 7.97 -5.87
N ILE A 50 -4.63 9.16 -5.61
CA ILE A 50 -4.13 9.60 -4.29
C ILE A 50 -5.18 10.56 -3.71
N GLU A 51 -5.57 10.34 -2.44
CA GLU A 51 -6.52 11.18 -1.73
C GLU A 51 -5.98 12.61 -1.50
N ASN A 52 -6.82 13.63 -1.66
CA ASN A 52 -6.63 15.01 -1.20
C ASN A 52 -5.54 15.86 -1.88
N GLY A 53 -5.06 15.51 -3.09
CA GLY A 53 -4.10 16.33 -3.84
C GLY A 53 -2.72 16.55 -3.18
N ASN A 54 -2.48 16.03 -1.97
CA ASN A 54 -1.21 16.15 -1.26
C ASN A 54 -0.22 15.09 -1.75
N TRP A 55 0.35 15.36 -2.93
CA TRP A 55 1.22 14.43 -3.64
C TRP A 55 2.62 14.29 -3.01
N LEU A 56 3.07 15.27 -2.23
CA LEU A 56 4.45 15.32 -1.70
C LEU A 56 4.80 14.14 -0.79
N PRO A 57 3.99 13.77 0.22
CA PRO A 57 4.24 12.58 1.04
C PRO A 57 4.31 11.29 0.21
N TYR A 58 3.40 11.11 -0.74
CA TYR A 58 3.39 9.95 -1.62
C TYR A 58 4.60 9.93 -2.53
N ALA A 59 4.98 11.06 -3.12
CA ALA A 59 6.16 11.17 -3.96
C ALA A 59 7.43 10.82 -3.17
N PHE A 60 7.55 11.30 -1.94
CA PHE A 60 8.64 10.93 -1.04
C PHE A 60 8.65 9.43 -0.74
N LEU A 61 7.54 8.89 -0.23
CA LEU A 61 7.43 7.49 0.19
C LEU A 61 7.71 6.52 -0.97
N TYR A 62 7.14 6.77 -2.13
CA TYR A 62 7.41 5.94 -3.30
C TYR A 62 8.84 6.10 -3.84
N THR A 63 9.43 7.29 -3.77
CA THR A 63 10.84 7.47 -4.13
C THR A 63 11.76 6.69 -3.19
N VAL A 64 11.47 6.74 -1.88
CA VAL A 64 12.27 6.09 -0.83
C VAL A 64 12.07 4.57 -0.81
N PHE A 65 10.86 4.08 -1.11
CA PHE A 65 10.53 2.64 -1.00
C PHE A 65 10.27 1.99 -2.35
N HIS A 66 9.30 2.47 -3.14
CA HIS A 66 8.95 1.81 -4.41
C HIS A 66 10.09 1.86 -5.44
N ALA A 67 10.79 2.98 -5.58
CA ALA A 67 11.85 3.09 -6.56
C ALA A 67 13.01 2.09 -6.30
N PRO A 68 13.57 1.97 -5.08
CA PRO A 68 14.57 0.94 -4.81
C PRO A 68 13.99 -0.48 -4.88
N ALA A 69 12.73 -0.70 -4.47
CA ALA A 69 12.08 -2.01 -4.58
C ALA A 69 11.92 -2.45 -6.05
N GLU A 70 11.46 -1.56 -6.94
CA GLU A 70 11.32 -1.82 -8.37
C GLU A 70 12.67 -2.13 -9.01
N ARG A 71 13.70 -1.32 -8.71
CA ARG A 71 15.07 -1.56 -9.22
C ARG A 71 15.63 -2.89 -8.73
N TRP A 72 15.39 -3.24 -7.47
CA TRP A 72 15.91 -4.46 -6.87
C TRP A 72 15.16 -5.71 -7.34
N LEU A 73 13.83 -5.72 -7.35
CA LEU A 73 13.00 -6.87 -7.72
C LEU A 73 12.85 -7.02 -9.23
N GLY A 74 13.00 -5.94 -9.98
CA GLY A 74 12.51 -5.81 -11.34
C GLY A 74 11.00 -5.53 -11.38
N THR A 75 10.57 -4.81 -12.42
CA THR A 75 9.20 -4.28 -12.54
C THR A 75 8.11 -5.35 -12.41
N ALA A 76 8.27 -6.53 -13.03
CA ALA A 76 7.24 -7.58 -12.98
C ALA A 76 7.00 -8.11 -11.55
N ARG A 77 8.06 -8.36 -10.79
CA ARG A 77 7.95 -8.88 -9.41
C ARG A 77 7.48 -7.80 -8.44
N TRP A 78 7.93 -6.56 -8.63
CA TRP A 78 7.43 -5.42 -7.89
C TRP A 78 5.93 -5.21 -8.11
N LEU A 79 5.46 -5.24 -9.37
CA LEU A 79 4.03 -5.18 -9.69
C LEU A 79 3.25 -6.32 -9.04
N ALA A 80 3.79 -7.54 -9.03
CA ALA A 80 3.14 -8.67 -8.37
C ALA A 80 2.99 -8.44 -6.86
N VAL A 81 4.00 -7.88 -6.17
CA VAL A 81 3.89 -7.51 -4.75
C VAL A 81 2.82 -6.43 -4.56
N CYS A 82 2.85 -5.37 -5.36
CA CYS A 82 1.84 -4.31 -5.30
C CYS A 82 0.43 -4.87 -5.46
N ALA A 83 0.21 -5.71 -6.49
CA ALA A 83 -1.09 -6.30 -6.79
C ALA A 83 -1.57 -7.24 -5.68
N LEU A 84 -0.71 -8.13 -5.18
CA LEU A 84 -1.06 -9.06 -4.11
C LEU A 84 -1.39 -8.31 -2.81
N ALA A 85 -0.56 -7.35 -2.41
CA ALA A 85 -0.78 -6.56 -1.20
C ALA A 85 -2.05 -5.72 -1.30
N HIS A 86 -2.25 -5.04 -2.44
CA HIS A 86 -3.43 -4.21 -2.68
C HIS A 86 -4.72 -5.04 -2.70
N VAL A 87 -4.81 -6.02 -3.62
CA VAL A 87 -6.04 -6.75 -3.87
C VAL A 87 -6.44 -7.60 -2.67
N LEU A 88 -5.51 -8.37 -2.09
CA LEU A 88 -5.87 -9.26 -1.00
C LEU A 88 -6.17 -8.48 0.29
N ALA A 89 -5.44 -7.40 0.57
CA ALA A 89 -5.76 -6.57 1.74
C ALA A 89 -7.15 -5.96 1.62
N SER A 90 -7.47 -5.33 0.47
CA SER A 90 -8.80 -4.75 0.22
C SER A 90 -9.91 -5.79 0.28
N LEU A 91 -9.75 -6.95 -0.36
CA LEU A 91 -10.80 -7.98 -0.34
C LEU A 91 -11.06 -8.52 1.07
N ILE A 92 -10.01 -8.72 1.86
CA ILE A 92 -10.15 -9.28 3.21
C ILE A 92 -10.66 -8.22 4.20
N SER A 93 -10.21 -6.97 4.13
CA SER A 93 -10.71 -5.88 4.97
C SER A 93 -12.20 -5.64 4.73
N GLU A 94 -12.62 -5.56 3.46
CA GLU A 94 -14.01 -5.36 3.07
C GLU A 94 -14.89 -6.57 3.43
N ALA A 95 -14.39 -7.80 3.29
CA ALA A 95 -15.12 -9.00 3.70
C ALA A 95 -15.34 -9.03 5.23
N MET A 96 -14.36 -8.58 6.02
CA MET A 96 -14.50 -8.47 7.47
C MET A 96 -15.47 -7.36 7.87
N LEU A 97 -15.43 -6.21 7.20
CA LEU A 97 -16.40 -5.13 7.39
C LEU A 97 -17.82 -5.62 7.10
N LEU A 98 -18.02 -6.30 5.98
CA LEU A 98 -19.31 -6.89 5.62
C LEU A 98 -19.82 -7.89 6.67
N ALA A 99 -18.93 -8.73 7.20
CA ALA A 99 -19.27 -9.67 8.26
C ALA A 99 -19.66 -8.96 9.57
N ALA A 100 -18.98 -7.87 9.93
CA ALA A 100 -19.29 -7.06 11.10
C ALA A 100 -20.66 -6.37 10.97
N ILE A 101 -20.97 -5.84 9.79
CA ILE A 101 -22.28 -5.25 9.48
C ILE A 101 -23.40 -6.30 9.60
N ARG A 102 -23.20 -7.48 9.01
CA ARG A 102 -24.19 -8.59 9.09
C ARG A 102 -24.46 -9.07 10.50
N LYS A 103 -23.47 -8.98 11.39
CA LYS A 103 -23.58 -9.33 12.81
C LYS A 103 -24.12 -8.19 13.68
N GLY A 104 -24.43 -7.03 13.09
CA GLY A 104 -24.91 -5.85 13.82
C GLY A 104 -23.84 -5.15 14.67
N VAL A 105 -22.56 -5.47 14.48
CA VAL A 105 -21.44 -4.89 15.22
C VAL A 105 -21.01 -3.55 14.61
N ALA A 106 -21.17 -3.38 13.30
CA ALA A 106 -20.88 -2.15 12.58
C ALA A 106 -22.16 -1.54 11.98
N PRO A 107 -22.29 -0.19 11.95
CA PRO A 107 -23.44 0.47 11.35
C PRO A 107 -23.52 0.19 9.83
N GLN A 108 -24.75 0.10 9.30
CA GLN A 108 -25.00 -0.13 7.87
C GLN A 108 -24.39 0.95 6.97
N GLU A 109 -24.23 2.16 7.49
CA GLU A 109 -23.60 3.30 6.79
C GLU A 109 -22.11 3.05 6.51
N ALA A 110 -21.45 2.14 7.24
CA ALA A 110 -20.04 1.82 7.05
C ALA A 110 -19.74 1.19 5.67
N VAL A 111 -20.76 0.71 4.94
CA VAL A 111 -20.69 0.26 3.54
C VAL A 111 -20.12 1.35 2.60
N TYR A 112 -20.23 2.63 2.96
CA TYR A 112 -19.75 3.77 2.16
C TYR A 112 -18.39 4.32 2.63
N THR A 113 -17.74 3.69 3.60
CA THR A 113 -16.44 4.14 4.09
C THR A 113 -15.41 4.10 2.96
N MET A 114 -14.69 5.20 2.76
CA MET A 114 -13.71 5.33 1.69
C MET A 114 -12.46 4.49 2.03
N ASP A 115 -12.18 3.46 1.22
CA ASP A 115 -10.94 2.68 1.29
C ASP A 115 -10.16 2.85 -0.04
N ILE A 116 -8.98 3.47 0.03
CA ILE A 116 -8.08 3.67 -1.12
C ILE A 116 -6.89 2.72 -0.98
N GLY A 117 -6.92 1.61 -1.71
CA GLY A 117 -5.91 0.56 -1.55
C GLY A 117 -4.49 0.91 -2.05
N VAL A 118 -4.21 2.14 -2.52
CA VAL A 118 -2.84 2.60 -2.84
C VAL A 118 -1.92 2.48 -1.64
N SER A 119 -2.45 2.76 -0.44
CA SER A 119 -1.68 2.67 0.80
C SER A 119 -1.37 1.22 1.20
N TYR A 120 -2.20 0.25 0.82
CA TYR A 120 -1.91 -1.18 1.01
C TYR A 120 -0.78 -1.67 0.10
N ALA A 121 -0.78 -1.27 -1.17
CA ALA A 121 0.33 -1.55 -2.07
C ALA A 121 1.65 -0.99 -1.50
N LEU A 122 1.60 0.24 -0.96
CA LEU A 122 2.74 0.87 -0.31
C LEU A 122 3.21 0.10 0.93
N ALA A 123 2.30 -0.25 1.84
CA ALA A 123 2.62 -1.02 3.05
C ALA A 123 3.25 -2.39 2.72
N GLY A 124 2.71 -3.09 1.71
CA GLY A 124 3.28 -4.36 1.25
C GLY A 124 4.67 -4.22 0.64
N VAL A 125 4.93 -3.15 -0.11
CA VAL A 125 6.26 -2.88 -0.69
C VAL A 125 7.28 -2.47 0.38
N ILE A 126 6.87 -1.67 1.37
CA ILE A 126 7.70 -1.37 2.54
C ILE A 126 8.07 -2.67 3.26
N ALA A 127 7.12 -3.57 3.48
CA ALA A 127 7.39 -4.83 4.15
C ALA A 127 8.36 -5.74 3.35
N VAL A 128 8.16 -5.91 2.04
CA VAL A 128 9.02 -6.78 1.22
C VAL A 128 10.46 -6.27 1.12
N LEU A 129 10.67 -4.95 1.24
CA LEU A 129 12.01 -4.36 1.30
C LEU A 129 12.82 -4.80 2.51
N GLY A 130 12.18 -5.30 3.57
CA GLY A 130 12.90 -5.89 4.70
C GLY A 130 13.86 -7.01 4.24
N TYR A 131 13.52 -7.76 3.19
CA TYR A 131 14.39 -8.80 2.62
C TYR A 131 15.60 -8.26 1.85
N ARG A 132 15.58 -6.97 1.46
CA ARG A 132 16.73 -6.31 0.82
C ARG A 132 17.81 -5.95 1.84
N ILE A 133 17.48 -5.89 3.13
CA ILE A 133 18.39 -5.44 4.19
C ILE A 133 19.08 -6.65 4.83
N ALA A 134 20.39 -6.56 5.07
CA ALA A 134 21.15 -7.61 5.73
C ALA A 134 20.86 -7.67 7.24
N ALA A 135 20.99 -8.85 7.83
CA ALA A 135 20.96 -8.98 9.29
C ALA A 135 22.19 -8.29 9.93
N PRO A 136 22.07 -7.67 11.12
CA PRO A 136 20.87 -7.62 11.96
C PRO A 136 19.91 -6.47 11.64
N TRP A 137 20.31 -5.50 10.79
CA TRP A 137 19.53 -4.29 10.48
C TRP A 137 18.13 -4.57 9.94
N ARG A 138 17.97 -5.70 9.24
CA ARG A 138 16.66 -6.20 8.82
C ARG A 138 15.67 -6.31 9.97
N TYR A 139 16.10 -6.80 11.13
CA TYR A 139 15.19 -6.99 12.26
C TYR A 139 14.76 -5.64 12.85
N ALA A 140 15.69 -4.69 12.98
CA ALA A 140 15.35 -3.33 13.42
C ALA A 140 14.35 -2.67 12.46
N TYR A 141 14.56 -2.82 11.15
CA TYR A 141 13.63 -2.34 10.13
C TYR A 141 12.24 -2.98 10.26
N LEU A 142 12.18 -4.30 10.36
CA LEU A 142 10.91 -5.02 10.47
C LEU A 142 10.15 -4.70 11.77
N VAL A 143 10.86 -4.48 12.88
CA VAL A 143 10.25 -4.00 14.14
C VAL A 143 9.66 -2.61 13.96
N ALA A 144 10.38 -1.69 13.31
CA ALA A 144 9.87 -0.35 13.02
C ALA A 144 8.62 -0.39 12.13
N VAL A 145 8.64 -1.19 11.05
CA VAL A 145 7.48 -1.41 10.17
C VAL A 145 6.32 -1.98 10.97
N ALA A 146 6.55 -3.03 11.76
CA ALA A 146 5.50 -3.62 12.59
C ALA A 146 4.91 -2.61 13.58
N ALA A 147 5.73 -1.79 14.24
CA ALA A 147 5.26 -0.77 15.16
C ALA A 147 4.37 0.28 14.45
N VAL A 148 4.80 0.77 13.29
CA VAL A 148 4.04 1.77 12.50
C VAL A 148 2.64 1.27 12.13
N PHE A 149 2.50 -0.01 11.77
CA PHE A 149 1.22 -0.55 11.31
C PHE A 149 0.40 -1.28 12.39
N ALA A 150 1.03 -1.77 13.46
CA ALA A 150 0.34 -2.48 14.55
C ALA A 150 -0.11 -1.55 15.69
N LEU A 151 0.59 -0.43 15.94
CA LEU A 151 0.19 0.50 17.01
C LEU A 151 -1.17 1.16 16.75
N PRO A 152 -1.47 1.68 15.53
CA PRO A 152 -2.79 2.23 15.24
C PRO A 152 -3.89 1.17 15.42
N LEU A 153 -3.63 -0.05 14.92
CA LEU A 153 -4.53 -1.19 15.05
C LEU A 153 -4.80 -1.55 16.52
N ALA A 154 -3.81 -1.45 17.40
CA ALA A 154 -3.96 -1.75 18.82
C ALA A 154 -4.66 -0.62 19.61
N ALA A 155 -4.47 0.63 19.21
CA ALA A 155 -4.98 1.80 19.94
C ALA A 155 -6.45 2.11 19.61
N ALA A 156 -6.82 2.07 18.33
CA ALA A 156 -8.17 2.36 17.86
C ALA A 156 -8.44 1.58 16.55
N PRO A 157 -8.73 0.27 16.62
CA PRO A 157 -8.79 -0.59 15.44
C PRO A 157 -9.85 -0.11 14.45
N SER A 158 -9.41 0.33 13.28
CA SER A 158 -10.27 0.51 12.10
C SER A 158 -10.05 -0.62 11.07
N PHE A 159 -11.01 -0.79 10.16
CA PHE A 159 -10.88 -1.75 9.06
C PHE A 159 -9.71 -1.40 8.13
N THR A 160 -9.43 -0.11 7.98
CA THR A 160 -8.28 0.40 7.22
C THR A 160 -6.96 0.07 7.91
N ASP A 161 -6.87 0.21 9.24
CA ASP A 161 -5.66 -0.20 9.99
C ASP A 161 -5.41 -1.70 9.88
N PHE A 162 -6.49 -2.49 9.93
CA PHE A 162 -6.41 -3.93 9.70
C PHE A 162 -5.94 -4.25 8.28
N GLY A 163 -6.46 -3.56 7.26
CA GLY A 163 -6.02 -3.67 5.87
C GLY A 163 -4.53 -3.37 5.71
N HIS A 164 -4.01 -2.31 6.33
CA HIS A 164 -2.59 -1.99 6.31
C HIS A 164 -1.72 -3.05 6.98
N PHE A 165 -2.14 -3.53 8.15
CA PHE A 165 -1.41 -4.60 8.85
C PHE A 165 -1.39 -5.89 8.01
N LEU A 166 -2.51 -6.24 7.38
CA LEU A 166 -2.59 -7.38 6.48
C LEU A 166 -1.71 -7.20 5.23
N ALA A 167 -1.67 -6.00 4.66
CA ALA A 167 -0.80 -5.67 3.54
C ALA A 167 0.69 -5.87 3.87
N VAL A 168 1.11 -5.53 5.10
CA VAL A 168 2.47 -5.85 5.60
C VAL A 168 2.71 -7.35 5.61
N LEU A 169 1.79 -8.14 6.15
CA LEU A 169 1.90 -9.60 6.18
C LEU A 169 1.97 -10.20 4.77
N LEU A 170 1.16 -9.71 3.84
CA LEU A 170 1.15 -10.12 2.44
C LEU A 170 2.47 -9.76 1.72
N GLY A 171 3.01 -8.56 2.00
CA GLY A 171 4.33 -8.15 1.53
C GLY A 171 5.45 -9.06 2.02
N LEU A 172 5.41 -9.49 3.28
CA LEU A 172 6.35 -10.48 3.82
C LEU A 172 6.13 -11.87 3.19
N ALA A 173 4.88 -12.28 3.01
CA ALA A 173 4.52 -13.55 2.36
C ALA A 173 5.03 -13.63 0.90
N CYS A 174 5.34 -12.49 0.26
CA CYS A 174 5.98 -12.42 -1.04
C CYS A 174 7.47 -12.82 -1.05
N TYR A 175 8.02 -13.40 0.03
CA TYR A 175 9.38 -13.94 0.08
C TYR A 175 9.79 -14.81 -1.14
N PRO A 176 8.92 -15.66 -1.73
CA PRO A 176 9.28 -16.41 -2.93
C PRO A 176 9.70 -15.51 -4.12
N LEU A 177 9.14 -14.30 -4.22
CA LEU A 177 9.46 -13.35 -5.30
C LEU A 177 10.84 -12.71 -5.13
N VAL A 178 11.38 -12.68 -3.90
CA VAL A 178 12.71 -12.08 -3.64
C VAL A 178 13.87 -13.05 -3.89
N ARG A 179 13.59 -14.35 -4.07
CA ARG A 179 14.62 -15.36 -4.30
C ARG A 179 15.40 -15.07 -5.58
N GLY A 180 16.73 -15.21 -5.49
CA GLY A 180 17.65 -14.98 -6.61
C GLY A 180 17.90 -13.50 -6.96
N ARG A 181 17.51 -12.54 -6.10
CA ARG A 181 17.71 -11.09 -6.35
C ARG A 181 19.02 -10.52 -5.76
N GLY A 182 20.05 -11.36 -5.65
CA GLY A 182 21.38 -10.96 -5.17
C GLY A 182 21.51 -10.82 -3.65
N LYS A 183 22.71 -10.43 -3.20
CA LYS A 183 23.06 -10.27 -1.78
C LYS A 183 22.23 -9.14 -1.16
N ALA A 184 21.76 -9.34 0.07
CA ALA A 184 21.17 -8.27 0.86
C ALA A 184 22.17 -7.12 1.06
N TRP A 185 21.69 -5.89 1.09
CA TRP A 185 22.47 -4.68 1.31
C TRP A 185 22.80 -4.56 2.79
N ASP A 186 24.07 -4.39 3.11
CA ASP A 186 24.52 -4.09 4.47
C ASP A 186 24.71 -2.57 4.63
N PRO A 187 23.90 -1.90 5.47
CA PRO A 187 24.06 -0.48 5.78
C PRO A 187 25.49 -0.09 6.22
N LYS A 188 26.24 -1.01 6.85
CA LYS A 188 27.61 -0.74 7.28
C LYS A 188 28.55 -0.49 6.12
N GLU A 189 28.37 -1.18 4.99
CA GLU A 189 29.20 -0.99 3.78
C GLU A 189 29.02 0.45 3.24
N THR A 190 27.81 1.01 3.34
CA THR A 190 27.54 2.40 2.91
C THR A 190 28.12 3.43 3.88
N LEU A 191 28.03 3.18 5.19
CA LEU A 191 28.64 4.04 6.20
C LEU A 191 30.17 4.07 6.11
N ALA A 192 30.80 2.95 5.73
CA ALA A 192 32.24 2.89 5.52
C ALA A 192 32.67 3.71 4.28
N ALA A 193 31.92 3.62 3.18
CA ALA A 193 32.19 4.36 1.95
C ALA A 193 32.03 5.88 2.10
N LEU A 194 31.18 6.35 3.02
CA LEU A 194 31.02 7.79 3.31
C LEU A 194 32.10 8.36 4.22
N ARG A 195 32.93 7.49 4.83
CA ARG A 195 33.99 7.87 5.78
C ARG A 195 35.40 7.84 5.18
N GLY A 196 35.56 7.33 3.96
CA GLY A 196 36.82 7.31 3.21
C GLY A 196 36.82 8.37 2.12
#